data_AF-A0A227J1X3-F1
#
_entry.id   AF-A0A227J1X3-F1
#
_cell.length_a   1.000
_cell.length_b   1.000
_cell.length_c   1.000
_cell.angle_alpha   90.00
_cell.angle_beta   90.00
_cell.angle_gamma   90.00
#
_symmetry.space_group_name_H-M   'P 1'
#
loop_
_entity.id
_entity.type
_entity.pdbx_description
1 polymer ?
#
loop_
_entity_poly.entity_id
_entity_poly.type
_entity_poly.pdbx_seq_one_letter_code
_entity_poly.pdbx_strand_id
1 'polypeptide(L)'
;KADNFWLQGLEGQSKMFGFPLTEAFEPNQWLNEGDVVTFGNQKLNVIHTPGHTPGHVVLYSEEARLAFVGDVLFNGSIGRTDFPQGDFNTL
;
A
#
# COMPACT_ATOMS: atom_id res chain seq x y z
N LYS A 1 -0.29 -5.37 -7.12
CA LYS A 1 -0.75 -5.53 -8.53
C LYS A 1 -2.05 -4.80 -8.80
N ALA A 2 -3.07 -4.93 -7.93
CA ALA A 2 -4.34 -4.23 -8.12
C ALA A 2 -4.14 -2.69 -8.23
N ASP A 3 -3.17 -2.14 -7.51
CA ASP A 3 -2.81 -0.72 -7.57
C ASP A 3 -1.93 -0.33 -8.77
N ASN A 4 -1.69 -1.20 -9.76
CA ASN A 4 -0.81 -0.83 -10.88
C ASN A 4 -1.33 0.39 -11.64
N PHE A 5 -2.65 0.56 -11.75
CA PHE A 5 -3.22 1.75 -12.39
C PHE A 5 -2.85 3.06 -11.67
N TRP A 6 -2.61 3.04 -10.35
CA TRP A 6 -2.10 4.19 -9.62
C TRP A 6 -0.65 4.49 -10.01
N LEU A 7 0.20 3.47 -10.15
CA LEU A 7 1.59 3.63 -10.59
C LEU A 7 1.67 4.15 -12.03
N GLN A 8 0.83 3.64 -12.93
CA GLN A 8 0.76 4.13 -14.31
C GLN A 8 0.17 5.55 -14.41
N GLY A 9 -0.52 6.02 -13.38
CA GLY A 9 -1.12 7.36 -13.31
C GLY A 9 -0.21 8.45 -12.73
N LEU A 10 1.04 8.15 -12.35
CA LEU A 10 1.93 9.05 -11.61
C LEU A 10 2.22 10.38 -12.35
N GLU A 11 2.40 10.35 -13.67
CA GLU A 11 2.67 11.56 -14.44
C GLU A 11 1.49 12.53 -14.40
N GLY A 12 0.27 12.01 -14.55
CA GLY A 12 -0.96 12.79 -14.47
C GLY A 12 -1.20 13.36 -13.07
N GLN A 13 -1.03 12.54 -12.04
CA GLN A 13 -1.19 12.96 -10.64
C GLN A 13 -0.15 14.00 -10.22
N SER A 14 1.13 13.79 -10.54
CA SER A 14 2.19 14.74 -10.16
C SER A 14 1.91 16.12 -10.73
N LYS A 15 1.50 16.21 -12.01
CA LYS A 15 1.06 17.47 -12.61
C LYS A 15 -0.17 18.07 -11.93
N MET A 16 -1.19 17.27 -11.64
CA MET A 16 -2.44 17.73 -11.01
C MET A 16 -2.21 18.33 -9.62
N PHE A 17 -1.29 17.75 -8.85
CA PHE A 17 -0.98 18.21 -7.49
C PHE A 17 0.17 19.22 -7.41
N GLY A 18 0.80 19.58 -8.54
CA GLY A 18 1.90 20.54 -8.59
C GLY A 18 3.24 19.99 -8.09
N PHE A 19 3.43 18.67 -8.11
CA PHE A 19 4.70 18.01 -7.83
C PHE A 19 5.60 17.94 -9.08
N PRO A 20 6.92 17.73 -8.92
CA PRO A 20 7.79 17.40 -10.05
C PRO A 20 7.25 16.21 -10.86
N LEU A 21 7.45 16.23 -12.18
CA LEU A 21 7.03 15.15 -13.06
C LEU A 21 7.60 13.83 -12.54
N THR A 22 6.71 12.89 -12.25
CA THR A 22 7.05 11.56 -11.76
C THR A 22 6.63 10.55 -12.81
N GLU A 23 7.60 9.91 -13.45
CA GLU A 23 7.36 8.86 -14.43
C GLU A 23 6.72 7.63 -13.78
N ALA A 24 5.91 6.91 -14.55
CA ALA A 24 5.43 5.59 -14.14
C ALA A 24 6.61 4.62 -13.99
N PHE A 25 6.47 3.63 -13.11
CA PHE A 25 7.46 2.58 -12.94
C PHE A 25 6.81 1.25 -12.63
N GLU A 26 7.56 0.18 -12.89
CA GLU A 26 7.19 -1.18 -12.49
C GLU A 26 8.01 -1.59 -11.26
N PRO A 27 7.36 -2.01 -10.16
CA PRO A 27 8.07 -2.56 -9.01
C PRO A 27 8.88 -3.79 -9.41
N ASN A 28 10.07 -3.95 -8.83
CA ASN A 28 10.89 -5.14 -9.08
C ASN A 28 10.23 -6.41 -8.52
N GLN A 29 9.40 -6.28 -7.49
CA GLN A 29 8.68 -7.38 -6.87
C GLN A 29 7.28 -6.93 -6.46
N TRP A 30 6.31 -7.79 -6.73
CA TRP A 30 4.95 -7.68 -6.20
C TRP A 30 4.82 -8.58 -4.98
N LEU A 31 4.16 -8.08 -3.94
CA LEU A 31 3.86 -8.84 -2.72
C LEU A 31 2.44 -9.41 -2.77
N ASN A 32 2.25 -10.58 -2.17
CA ASN A 32 0.98 -11.26 -2.00
C ASN A 32 0.76 -11.63 -0.53
N GLU A 33 -0.48 -11.90 -0.15
CA GLU A 33 -0.83 -12.48 1.15
C GLU A 33 0.06 -13.70 1.45
N GLY A 34 0.62 -13.75 2.66
CA GLY A 34 1.46 -14.87 3.12
C GLY A 34 2.92 -14.82 2.65
N ASP A 35 3.30 -13.86 1.80
CA ASP A 35 4.71 -13.61 1.50
C ASP A 35 5.46 -13.12 2.77
N VAL A 36 6.77 -13.33 2.79
CA VAL A 36 7.66 -12.81 3.84
C VAL A 36 8.74 -11.94 3.21
N VAL A 37 8.77 -10.67 3.59
CA VAL A 37 9.85 -9.73 3.22
C VAL A 37 10.99 -9.89 4.21
N THR A 38 12.21 -10.04 3.71
CA THR A 38 13.41 -10.22 4.55
C THR A 38 14.47 -9.18 4.22
N PHE A 39 15.11 -8.64 5.25
CA PHE A 39 16.25 -7.73 5.11
C PHE A 39 17.11 -7.77 6.38
N GLY A 40 18.42 -7.93 6.23
CA GLY A 40 19.29 -8.25 7.38
C GLY A 40 18.76 -9.49 8.11
N ASN A 41 18.50 -9.35 9.42
CA ASN A 41 17.91 -10.40 10.25
C ASN A 41 16.38 -10.25 10.44
N GLN A 42 15.76 -9.27 9.78
CA GLN A 42 14.34 -8.97 9.95
C GLN A 42 13.48 -9.81 9.00
N LYS A 43 12.30 -10.20 9.49
CA LYS A 43 11.24 -10.84 8.72
C LYS A 43 9.93 -10.10 8.95
N LEU A 44 9.27 -9.73 7.86
CA LEU A 44 7.96 -9.08 7.88
C LEU A 44 6.97 -9.93 7.08
N ASN A 45 5.91 -10.39 7.74
CA ASN A 45 4.81 -11.09 7.10
C ASN A 45 3.94 -10.07 6.35
N VAL A 46 3.59 -10.39 5.11
CA VAL A 46 2.70 -9.57 4.28
C VAL A 46 1.26 -10.01 4.52
N ILE A 47 0.42 -9.04 4.90
CA ILE A 47 -1.02 -9.23 5.12
C ILE A 47 -1.78 -8.28 4.18
N HIS A 48 -2.49 -8.82 3.21
CA HIS A 48 -3.36 -8.10 2.29
C HIS A 48 -4.55 -7.51 3.05
N THR A 49 -4.69 -6.19 2.95
CA THR A 49 -5.65 -5.39 3.72
C THR A 49 -6.24 -4.34 2.79
N PRO A 50 -7.09 -4.76 1.83
CA PRO A 50 -7.71 -3.82 0.90
C PRO A 50 -8.70 -2.90 1.60
N GLY A 51 -9.06 -1.80 0.95
CA GLY A 51 -10.10 -0.88 1.41
C GLY A 51 -9.75 0.56 1.10
N HIS A 52 -8.61 1.05 1.61
CA HIS A 52 -8.04 2.34 1.19
C HIS A 52 -7.67 2.33 -0.30
N THR A 53 -6.93 1.30 -0.72
CA THR A 53 -6.69 0.90 -2.10
C THR A 53 -6.88 -0.61 -2.22
N PRO A 54 -7.15 -1.16 -3.42
CA PRO A 54 -7.35 -2.60 -3.58
C PRO A 54 -6.07 -3.42 -3.40
N GLY A 55 -4.89 -2.82 -3.60
CA GLY A 55 -3.59 -3.47 -3.47
C GLY A 55 -2.89 -3.27 -2.12
N HIS A 56 -3.54 -2.60 -1.15
CA HIS A 56 -2.92 -2.24 0.13
C HIS A 56 -2.51 -3.48 0.97
N VAL A 57 -1.35 -3.40 1.63
CA VAL A 57 -0.83 -4.45 2.51
C VAL A 57 -0.33 -3.87 3.84
N VAL A 58 -0.38 -4.69 4.89
CA VAL A 58 0.30 -4.47 6.17
C VAL A 58 1.55 -5.34 6.21
N LEU A 59 2.63 -4.80 6.77
CA LEU A 59 3.85 -5.55 7.07
C LEU A 59 3.94 -5.79 8.57
N TYR A 60 3.89 -7.06 8.99
CA TYR A 60 3.89 -7.42 10.40
C TYR A 60 5.17 -8.15 10.81
N SER A 61 5.87 -7.60 11.81
CA SER A 61 6.95 -8.28 12.52
C SER A 61 6.39 -8.99 13.75
N GLU A 62 6.41 -10.31 13.74
CA GLU A 62 6.01 -11.12 14.90
C GLU A 62 7.00 -10.95 16.07
N GLU A 63 8.30 -10.94 15.77
CA GLU A 63 9.36 -10.79 16.77
C GLU A 63 9.27 -9.45 17.50
N ALA A 64 9.11 -8.34 16.76
CA ALA A 64 9.00 -7.00 17.35
C ALA A 64 7.58 -6.69 17.85
N ARG A 65 6.59 -7.53 17.55
CA ARG A 65 5.15 -7.27 17.78
C ARG A 65 4.72 -5.91 17.23
N LEU A 66 5.17 -5.60 16.02
CA LEU A 66 4.99 -4.31 15.36
C LEU A 66 4.35 -4.50 13.98
N ALA A 67 3.33 -3.70 13.67
CA ALA A 67 2.70 -3.67 12.36
C ALA A 67 2.90 -2.30 11.69
N PHE A 68 3.39 -2.29 10.47
CA PHE A 68 3.38 -1.14 9.59
C PHE A 68 2.08 -1.17 8.80
N VAL A 69 1.10 -0.39 9.26
CA VAL A 69 -0.31 -0.51 8.82
C VAL A 69 -0.66 0.37 7.63
N GLY A 70 0.26 1.20 7.13
CA GLY A 70 -0.04 2.15 6.05
C GLY A 70 -1.26 3.01 6.39
N ASP A 71 -2.15 3.15 5.41
CA ASP A 71 -3.32 4.03 5.53
C ASP A 71 -4.62 3.28 5.85
N VAL A 72 -4.58 1.98 6.18
CA VAL A 72 -5.80 1.27 6.58
C VAL A 72 -6.21 1.56 8.03
N LEU A 73 -5.25 1.94 8.88
CA LEU A 73 -5.51 2.23 10.28
C LEU A 73 -4.65 3.38 10.79
N PHE A 74 -5.30 4.35 11.40
CA PHE A 74 -4.67 5.42 12.17
C PHE A 74 -5.14 5.38 13.62
N ASN A 75 -4.48 6.16 14.49
CA ASN A 75 -4.91 6.29 15.87
C ASN A 75 -6.25 7.03 15.97
N GLY A 76 -7.34 6.27 16.07
CA GLY A 76 -8.71 6.78 16.17
C GLY A 76 -9.39 7.03 14.83
N SER A 77 -8.82 6.60 13.69
CA SER A 77 -9.44 6.74 12.38
C SER A 77 -8.90 5.72 11.37
N ILE A 78 -9.35 5.84 10.11
CA ILE A 78 -8.94 5.02 8.96
C ILE A 78 -8.63 5.93 7.76
N GLY A 79 -7.93 5.40 6.76
CA GLY A 79 -7.74 6.07 5.48
C GLY A 79 -9.04 6.30 4.72
N ARG A 80 -8.98 7.27 3.81
CA ARG A 80 -10.10 7.57 2.91
C ARG A 80 -10.38 6.41 1.96
N THR A 81 -11.61 6.27 1.50
CA THR A 81 -12.04 5.19 0.58
C THR A 81 -12.79 5.70 -0.64
N ASP A 82 -12.81 7.02 -0.84
CA ASP A 82 -13.60 7.71 -1.86
C ASP A 82 -12.85 7.93 -3.19
N PHE A 83 -11.59 7.50 -3.26
CA PHE A 83 -10.81 7.52 -4.49
C PHE A 83 -11.06 6.24 -5.32
N PRO A 84 -10.75 6.25 -6.63
CA PRO A 84 -10.90 5.09 -7.50
C PRO A 84 -10.45 3.77 -6.87
N GLN A 85 -11.37 2.80 -6.86
CA GLN A 85 -11.21 1.46 -6.31
C GLN A 85 -11.02 1.37 -4.78
N GLY A 86 -11.17 2.46 -4.03
CA GLY A 86 -11.38 2.41 -2.59
C GLY A 86 -12.79 1.90 -2.24
N ASP A 87 -12.92 1.23 -1.09
CA ASP A 87 -14.20 0.71 -0.59
C ASP A 87 -14.25 0.71 0.95
N PHE A 88 -15.22 1.43 1.51
CA PHE A 88 -15.43 1.54 2.95
C PHE A 88 -15.90 0.24 3.60
N ASN A 89 -16.68 -0.59 2.90
CA ASN A 89 -17.17 -1.84 3.50
C ASN A 89 -16.10 -2.93 3.54
N THR A 90 -15.07 -2.79 2.71
CA THR A 90 -13.92 -3.69 2.66
C THR A 90 -12.84 -3.29 3.66
N LEU A 91 -12.72 -2.00 3.99
CA LEU A 91 -11.74 -1.43 4.92
C LEU A 91 -12.03 -1.78 6.39
#